data_AF-A0A3A0BQW4-F1
#
_entry.id   AF-A0A3A0BQW4-F1
#
_cell.length_a   1.000
_cell.length_b   1.000
_cell.length_c   1.000
_cell.angle_alpha   90.00
_cell.angle_beta   90.00
_cell.angle_gamma   90.00
#
_symmetry.space_group_name_H-M   'P 1'
#
loop_
_entity.id
_entity.type
_entity.pdbx_description
1 polymer ?
#
loop_
_entity_poly.entity_id
_entity_poly.type
_entity_poly.pdbx_seq_one_letter_code
_entity_poly.pdbx_strand_id
1 'polypeptide(L)'
;MQRVKTWIVLAVLLISAMLLAACPSRGGGGAAPEAPAAAQPAEATAAPTEAVAAAEEVTGTGATTATEATTATEAATTTEATTSTGAAAEQVAPAEGVGLTIWADDTRSPVLKQLAEDFQAQYGIGVVVTERAFANIRDDFKVAAPTGEGPDIIIGAHDWLGELVENGLLAEISLGDKQDQFLPAAVQAFVYDGKLYGMPYATENVAFVYNPEIVTEVPTTWTQVKEVSKQIKADGTANQGFIIQENDPYHFFPIMTAFGGYVFGLTDQGYNPEDIGIDSEGSIAAATWLDSMYKEGHLTPGAAINYDLRPSTMT
;
A
#
# COMPACT_ATOMS: atom_id res chain seq x y z
N MET A 1 33.73 7.88 42.28
CA MET A 1 32.91 6.76 41.76
C MET A 1 32.13 5.97 42.82
N GLN A 2 32.59 5.86 44.07
CA GLN A 2 31.91 5.04 45.08
C GLN A 2 30.67 5.71 45.71
N ARG A 3 30.63 7.04 45.80
CA ARG A 3 29.47 7.79 46.33
C ARG A 3 28.26 7.83 45.39
N VAL A 4 28.44 7.78 44.07
CA VAL A 4 27.33 7.78 43.10
C VAL A 4 26.59 6.44 43.09
N LYS A 5 27.30 5.32 43.32
CA LYS A 5 26.70 3.99 43.44
C LYS A 5 25.84 3.83 44.70
N THR A 6 26.17 4.50 45.80
CA THR A 6 25.37 4.44 47.04
C THR A 6 24.02 5.16 46.90
N TRP A 7 23.95 6.23 46.11
CA TRP A 7 22.70 6.98 45.87
C TRP A 7 21.74 6.25 44.93
N ILE A 8 22.26 5.52 43.93
CA ILE A 8 21.43 4.73 43.01
C ILE A 8 20.82 3.51 43.74
N VAL A 9 21.58 2.85 44.62
CA VAL A 9 21.07 1.71 45.40
C VAL A 9 20.01 2.13 46.43
N LEU A 10 20.13 3.32 47.03
CA LEU A 10 19.11 3.87 47.94
C LEU A 10 17.84 4.33 47.21
N ALA A 11 17.95 4.86 45.99
CA ALA A 11 16.79 5.25 45.18
C ALA A 11 16.00 4.03 44.68
N VAL A 12 16.69 2.94 44.31
CA VAL A 12 16.04 1.69 43.86
C VAL A 12 15.35 0.95 45.03
N LEU A 13 15.89 1.02 46.25
CA LEU A 13 15.25 0.43 47.44
C LEU A 13 14.02 1.21 47.93
N LEU A 14 13.96 2.52 47.71
CA LEU A 14 12.80 3.34 48.07
C LEU A 14 11.62 3.20 47.10
N ILE A 15 11.88 2.91 45.82
CA ILE A 15 10.82 2.68 44.83
C ILE A 15 10.19 1.28 44.99
N SER A 16 10.97 0.27 45.39
CA SER A 16 10.43 -1.07 45.70
C SER A 16 9.61 -1.15 46.99
N ALA A 17 9.72 -0.16 47.89
CA ALA A 17 8.92 -0.10 49.11
C ALA A 17 7.54 0.57 48.92
N MET A 18 7.31 1.26 47.79
CA MET A 18 6.02 1.89 47.47
C MET A 18 5.05 0.98 46.70
N LEU A 19 5.50 -0.17 46.18
CA LEU A 19 4.66 -1.13 45.45
C LEU A 19 3.98 -2.21 46.33
N LEU A 20 4.16 -2.19 47.66
CA LEU A 20 3.58 -3.22 48.56
C LEU A 20 2.47 -2.74 49.51
N ALA A 21 1.91 -1.53 49.32
CA ALA A 21 0.90 -0.98 50.23
C ALA A 21 -0.40 -0.50 49.57
N ALA A 22 -0.81 -1.08 48.44
CA ALA A 22 -2.10 -0.78 47.81
C ALA A 22 -2.83 -2.05 47.33
N CYS A 23 -3.30 -2.85 48.29
CA CYS A 23 -4.34 -3.84 48.07
C CYS A 23 -5.44 -3.64 49.12
N PRO A 24 -6.64 -3.15 48.77
CA PRO A 24 -7.85 -3.42 49.53
C PRO A 24 -8.53 -4.70 49.02
N SER A 25 -8.86 -5.56 49.98
CA SER A 25 -9.62 -6.79 49.80
C SER A 25 -11.13 -6.54 49.63
N ARG A 26 -11.68 -7.17 48.59
CA ARG A 26 -12.92 -7.99 48.54
C ARG A 26 -14.26 -7.41 49.03
N GLY A 27 -15.22 -7.31 48.10
CA GLY A 27 -16.59 -7.83 48.30
C GLY A 27 -17.74 -6.93 47.82
N GLY A 28 -18.54 -7.42 46.86
CA GLY A 28 -19.88 -6.89 46.58
C GLY A 28 -20.32 -7.07 45.12
N GLY A 29 -21.16 -8.06 44.86
CA GLY A 29 -21.75 -8.31 43.54
C GLY A 29 -22.73 -7.22 43.11
N GLY A 30 -22.70 -6.88 41.83
CA GLY A 30 -23.65 -6.03 41.13
C GLY A 30 -23.54 -6.33 39.63
N ALA A 31 -24.69 -6.49 38.98
CA ALA A 31 -24.82 -6.98 37.61
C ALA A 31 -23.99 -6.20 36.57
N ALA A 32 -23.53 -6.91 35.55
CA ALA A 32 -22.83 -6.35 34.39
C ALA A 32 -23.72 -5.30 33.68
N PRO A 33 -23.18 -4.13 33.30
CA PRO A 33 -23.89 -3.21 32.43
C PRO A 33 -23.96 -3.81 31.02
N GLU A 34 -25.17 -3.83 30.49
CA GLU A 34 -25.52 -4.20 29.13
C GLU A 34 -24.74 -3.32 28.14
N ALA A 35 -24.02 -3.94 27.20
CA ALA A 35 -23.28 -3.22 26.17
C ALA A 35 -24.26 -2.44 25.26
N PRO A 36 -23.98 -1.18 24.89
CA PRO A 36 -24.84 -0.45 24.00
C PRO A 36 -24.81 -1.12 22.61
N ALA A 37 -26.00 -1.29 22.03
CA ALA A 37 -26.17 -1.87 20.71
C ALA A 37 -25.31 -1.16 19.67
N ALA A 38 -24.54 -1.94 18.89
CA ALA A 38 -23.79 -1.46 17.75
C ALA A 38 -24.74 -0.71 16.79
N ALA A 39 -24.36 0.51 16.42
CA ALA A 39 -25.05 1.27 15.39
C ALA A 39 -24.95 0.51 14.06
N GLN A 40 -26.10 0.30 13.42
CA GLN A 40 -26.16 -0.27 12.07
C GLN A 40 -25.41 0.65 11.09
N PRO A 41 -24.57 0.10 10.18
CA PRO A 41 -23.99 0.89 9.11
C PRO A 41 -25.10 1.36 8.16
N ALA A 42 -25.03 2.64 7.80
CA ALA A 42 -25.96 3.29 6.88
C ALA A 42 -25.98 2.57 5.52
N GLU A 43 -27.19 2.37 5.00
CA GLU A 43 -27.49 1.78 3.70
C GLU A 43 -26.80 2.57 2.56
N ALA A 44 -25.89 1.92 1.84
CA ALA A 44 -25.29 2.49 0.64
C ALA A 44 -26.35 2.57 -0.46
N THR A 45 -26.76 3.79 -0.81
CA THR A 45 -27.68 4.05 -1.92
C THR A 45 -26.95 3.84 -3.24
N ALA A 46 -27.36 2.83 -4.01
CA ALA A 46 -26.81 2.52 -5.33
C ALA A 46 -27.08 3.65 -6.34
N ALA A 47 -26.04 4.06 -7.07
CA ALA A 47 -26.16 4.91 -8.27
C ALA A 47 -26.28 4.04 -9.54
N PRO A 48 -27.01 4.49 -10.58
CA PRO A 48 -27.47 3.62 -11.66
C PRO A 48 -26.41 3.37 -12.74
N THR A 49 -26.46 2.16 -13.29
CA THR A 49 -25.70 1.67 -14.45
C THR A 49 -26.23 2.31 -15.74
N GLU A 50 -25.38 2.97 -16.53
CA GLU A 50 -25.63 3.22 -17.95
C GLU A 50 -24.72 2.34 -18.81
N ALA A 51 -25.38 1.57 -19.67
CA ALA A 51 -24.80 0.69 -20.67
C ALA A 51 -24.28 1.51 -21.87
N VAL A 52 -23.11 1.14 -22.41
CA VAL A 52 -22.67 1.63 -23.72
C VAL A 52 -22.69 0.48 -24.71
N ALA A 53 -23.39 0.75 -25.81
CA ALA A 53 -23.74 -0.17 -26.89
C ALA A 53 -22.57 -0.52 -27.81
N ALA A 54 -22.76 -1.64 -28.50
CA ALA A 54 -21.94 -2.19 -29.57
C ALA A 54 -21.75 -1.25 -30.77
N ALA A 55 -20.62 -1.44 -31.48
CA ALA A 55 -20.45 -1.02 -32.86
C ALA A 55 -19.76 -2.14 -33.67
N GLU A 56 -20.31 -2.38 -34.86
CA GLU A 56 -20.04 -3.47 -35.79
C GLU A 56 -18.77 -3.31 -36.65
N GLU A 57 -18.45 -4.41 -37.35
CA GLU A 57 -17.40 -4.69 -38.34
C GLU A 57 -17.09 -3.61 -39.39
N VAL A 58 -15.82 -3.61 -39.86
CA VAL A 58 -15.49 -3.41 -41.28
C VAL A 58 -14.45 -4.43 -41.76
N THR A 59 -14.83 -5.09 -42.85
CA THR A 59 -14.16 -6.10 -43.67
C THR A 59 -12.87 -5.64 -44.38
N GLY A 60 -11.94 -6.55 -44.69
CA GLY A 60 -10.89 -6.26 -45.69
C GLY A 60 -9.71 -7.23 -45.86
N THR A 61 -9.98 -8.46 -46.32
CA THR A 61 -9.24 -9.30 -47.29
C THR A 61 -7.71 -9.21 -47.45
N GLY A 62 -7.03 -10.36 -47.39
CA GLY A 62 -5.73 -10.55 -48.06
C GLY A 62 -4.95 -11.80 -47.65
N ALA A 63 -5.36 -12.99 -48.10
CA ALA A 63 -4.59 -14.23 -47.96
C ALA A 63 -3.40 -14.30 -48.93
N THR A 64 -2.30 -14.95 -48.56
CA THR A 64 -1.62 -16.01 -49.35
C THR A 64 -0.66 -16.82 -48.48
N THR A 65 -0.82 -18.13 -48.60
CA THR A 65 -0.14 -19.28 -48.00
C THR A 65 1.27 -19.50 -48.57
N ALA A 66 2.23 -19.99 -47.77
CA ALA A 66 3.08 -21.15 -48.14
C ALA A 66 4.04 -21.54 -47.01
N THR A 67 3.89 -22.80 -46.62
CA THR A 67 4.72 -23.68 -45.81
C THR A 67 6.10 -23.92 -46.40
N GLU A 68 7.15 -23.99 -45.58
CA GLU A 68 8.17 -25.04 -45.73
C GLU A 68 8.90 -25.30 -44.40
N ALA A 69 8.95 -26.58 -44.02
CA ALA A 69 9.64 -27.11 -42.87
C ALA A 69 11.11 -27.37 -43.21
N THR A 70 12.03 -27.20 -42.25
CA THR A 70 13.30 -27.95 -42.27
C THR A 70 13.79 -28.23 -40.86
N THR A 71 14.27 -29.46 -40.75
CA THR A 71 14.75 -30.31 -39.66
C THR A 71 15.85 -29.73 -38.78
N ALA A 72 15.85 -30.19 -37.53
CA ALA A 72 16.86 -30.01 -36.49
C ALA A 72 18.30 -30.35 -36.91
N THR A 73 19.27 -29.67 -36.30
CA THR A 73 20.58 -30.23 -35.96
C THR A 73 21.14 -29.51 -34.74
N GLU A 74 21.42 -30.33 -33.72
CA GLU A 74 22.15 -30.02 -32.49
C GLU A 74 23.64 -29.84 -32.81
N ALA A 75 24.23 -28.74 -32.37
CA ALA A 75 25.68 -28.60 -32.26
C ALA A 75 26.03 -27.63 -31.13
N ALA A 76 26.53 -28.20 -30.03
CA ALA A 76 27.15 -27.48 -28.94
C ALA A 76 28.36 -26.68 -29.46
N THR A 77 28.46 -25.42 -29.09
CA THR A 77 29.72 -24.67 -29.16
C THR A 77 29.78 -23.71 -27.98
N THR A 78 30.68 -24.03 -27.05
CA THR A 78 31.16 -23.17 -25.99
C THR A 78 31.79 -21.94 -26.62
N THR A 79 31.33 -20.73 -26.27
CA THR A 79 32.02 -19.48 -26.61
C THR A 79 32.00 -18.57 -25.39
N GLU A 80 33.19 -18.12 -25.03
CA GLU A 80 33.52 -17.30 -23.87
C GLU A 80 32.67 -16.04 -23.80
N ALA A 81 32.09 -15.78 -22.62
CA ALA A 81 31.37 -14.56 -22.35
C ALA A 81 32.34 -13.37 -22.36
N THR A 82 32.25 -12.61 -23.45
CA THR A 82 32.85 -11.29 -23.59
C THR A 82 32.08 -10.33 -22.68
N THR A 83 32.81 -9.63 -21.82
CA THR A 83 32.30 -8.59 -20.92
C THR A 83 31.65 -7.48 -21.75
N SER A 84 30.32 -7.47 -21.80
CA SER A 84 29.54 -6.38 -22.37
C SER A 84 29.46 -5.27 -21.33
N THR A 85 30.32 -4.26 -21.48
CA THR A 85 30.19 -2.95 -20.83
C THR A 85 28.86 -2.34 -21.28
N GLY A 86 27.83 -2.48 -20.44
CA GLY A 86 26.54 -1.83 -20.63
C GLY A 86 26.73 -0.32 -20.69
N ALA A 87 26.26 0.29 -21.77
CA ALA A 87 26.21 1.72 -21.95
C ALA A 87 25.44 2.34 -20.78
N ALA A 88 26.15 3.14 -19.98
CA ALA A 88 25.53 4.02 -19.01
C ALA A 88 24.63 4.99 -19.78
N ALA A 89 23.34 5.00 -19.43
CA ALA A 89 22.43 6.04 -19.87
C ALA A 89 23.02 7.40 -19.47
N GLU A 90 23.13 8.29 -20.45
CA GLU A 90 23.72 9.61 -20.33
C GLU A 90 22.91 10.43 -19.31
N GLN A 91 23.43 10.56 -18.10
CA GLN A 91 22.90 11.51 -17.12
C GLN A 91 23.16 12.91 -17.66
N VAL A 92 22.08 13.65 -17.94
CA VAL A 92 22.17 15.08 -18.20
C VAL A 92 22.60 15.73 -16.90
N ALA A 93 23.90 16.05 -16.80
CA ALA A 93 24.44 16.78 -15.67
C ALA A 93 23.75 18.15 -15.59
N PRO A 94 23.38 18.63 -14.40
CA PRO A 94 22.83 19.98 -14.24
C PRO A 94 23.82 20.99 -14.83
N ALA A 95 23.32 21.88 -15.70
CA ALA A 95 24.08 23.07 -16.06
C ALA A 95 24.43 23.83 -14.78
N GLU A 96 25.67 24.27 -14.63
CA GLU A 96 26.21 24.88 -13.40
C GLU A 96 25.21 25.87 -12.77
N GLY A 97 24.54 25.41 -11.70
CA GLY A 97 23.37 26.05 -11.11
C GLY A 97 22.69 25.10 -10.12
N VAL A 98 22.00 25.66 -9.11
CA VAL A 98 21.26 24.92 -8.07
C VAL A 98 20.25 23.98 -8.75
N GLY A 99 20.49 22.67 -8.67
CA GLY A 99 19.58 21.65 -9.19
C GLY A 99 18.69 21.11 -8.07
N LEU A 100 17.47 20.74 -8.41
CA LEU A 100 16.59 19.96 -7.53
C LEU A 100 16.76 18.48 -7.79
N THR A 101 16.60 17.66 -6.76
CA THR A 101 16.68 16.21 -6.83
C THR A 101 15.38 15.59 -6.33
N ILE A 102 14.90 14.56 -7.02
CA ILE A 102 13.65 13.86 -6.71
C ILE A 102 13.91 12.36 -6.60
N TRP A 103 13.42 11.71 -5.56
CA TRP A 103 13.30 10.25 -5.53
C TRP A 103 11.86 9.83 -5.80
N ALA A 104 11.68 8.91 -6.74
CA ALA A 104 10.38 8.37 -7.14
C ALA A 104 10.50 6.91 -7.57
N ASP A 105 9.40 6.17 -7.60
CA ASP A 105 9.38 4.80 -8.13
C ASP A 105 9.31 4.74 -9.65
N ASP A 106 9.38 3.52 -10.19
CA ASP A 106 9.40 3.21 -11.62
C ASP A 106 8.13 3.65 -12.35
N THR A 107 6.98 3.70 -11.67
CA THR A 107 5.72 4.15 -12.27
C THR A 107 5.65 5.68 -12.43
N ARG A 108 6.30 6.45 -11.53
CA ARG A 108 6.31 7.92 -11.57
C ARG A 108 7.56 8.51 -12.24
N SER A 109 8.69 7.82 -12.18
CA SER A 109 9.97 8.34 -12.68
C SER A 109 9.94 8.75 -14.16
N PRO A 110 9.31 8.01 -15.09
CA PRO A 110 9.27 8.39 -16.50
C PRO A 110 8.60 9.75 -16.75
N VAL A 111 7.42 9.98 -16.14
CA VAL A 111 6.71 11.26 -16.31
C VAL A 111 7.40 12.41 -15.60
N LEU A 112 8.02 12.17 -14.44
CA LEU A 112 8.79 13.19 -13.74
C LEU A 112 10.04 13.62 -14.51
N LYS A 113 10.71 12.70 -15.22
CA LYS A 113 11.84 13.03 -16.10
C LYS A 113 11.41 13.92 -17.26
N GLN A 114 10.24 13.67 -17.85
CA GLN A 114 9.71 14.56 -18.89
C GLN A 114 9.39 15.96 -18.33
N LEU A 115 8.77 16.04 -17.15
CA LEU A 115 8.46 17.30 -16.49
C LEU A 115 9.72 18.06 -16.05
N ALA A 116 10.81 17.35 -15.72
CA ALA A 116 12.10 17.95 -15.39
C ALA A 116 12.69 18.74 -16.57
N GLU A 117 12.57 18.21 -17.79
CA GLU A 117 13.01 18.91 -19.01
C GLU A 117 12.21 20.19 -19.25
N ASP A 118 10.88 20.12 -19.12
CA ASP A 118 9.98 21.27 -19.27
C ASP A 118 10.29 22.34 -18.20
N PHE A 119 10.50 21.91 -16.95
CA PHE A 119 10.83 22.80 -15.84
C PHE A 119 12.18 23.50 -16.07
N GLN A 120 13.19 22.78 -16.54
CA GLN A 120 14.48 23.36 -16.88
C GLN A 120 14.37 24.35 -18.04
N ALA A 121 13.62 24.02 -19.09
CA ALA A 121 13.41 24.92 -20.23
C ALA A 121 12.69 26.22 -19.82
N GLN A 122 11.74 26.12 -18.90
CA GLN A 122 10.94 27.26 -18.45
C GLN A 122 11.66 28.13 -17.41
N TYR A 123 12.37 27.52 -16.47
CA TYR A 123 12.90 28.22 -15.28
C TYR A 123 14.43 28.25 -15.20
N GLY A 124 15.13 27.51 -16.06
CA GLY A 124 16.59 27.40 -16.04
C GLY A 124 17.14 26.60 -14.84
N ILE A 125 16.28 25.84 -14.15
CA ILE A 125 16.64 25.04 -12.96
C ILE A 125 16.66 23.57 -13.38
N GLY A 126 17.79 22.89 -13.21
CA GLY A 126 17.90 21.46 -13.49
C GLY A 126 17.16 20.63 -12.43
N VAL A 127 16.51 19.53 -12.85
CA VAL A 127 15.86 18.58 -11.96
C VAL A 127 16.37 17.18 -12.26
N VAL A 128 16.90 16.48 -11.25
CA VAL A 128 17.42 15.11 -11.36
C VAL A 128 16.46 14.16 -10.68
N VAL A 129 15.87 13.24 -11.45
CA VAL A 129 14.97 12.21 -10.93
C VAL A 129 15.71 10.88 -10.81
N THR A 130 15.85 10.40 -9.57
CA THR A 130 16.46 9.11 -9.25
C THR A 130 15.38 8.09 -8.91
N GLU A 131 15.31 7.04 -9.72
CA GLU A 131 14.38 5.95 -9.51
C GLU A 131 14.80 5.08 -8.31
N ARG A 132 13.84 4.71 -7.46
CA ARG A 132 14.03 3.80 -6.32
C ARG A 132 12.84 2.88 -6.20
N ALA A 133 13.04 1.67 -5.68
CA ALA A 133 11.92 0.81 -5.32
C ALA A 133 11.03 1.54 -4.29
N PHE A 134 9.72 1.62 -4.55
CA PHE A 134 8.78 2.39 -3.71
C PHE A 134 8.90 2.03 -2.22
N ALA A 135 8.98 0.74 -1.91
CA ALA A 135 9.14 0.21 -0.55
C ALA A 135 10.39 0.71 0.18
N ASN A 136 11.44 1.14 -0.55
CA ASN A 136 12.71 1.57 0.04
C ASN A 136 12.81 3.10 0.19
N ILE A 137 11.99 3.89 -0.53
CA ILE A 137 12.14 5.37 -0.58
C ILE A 137 12.17 5.98 0.82
N ARG A 138 11.21 5.62 1.69
CA ARG A 138 11.13 6.17 3.06
C ARG A 138 12.35 5.83 3.89
N ASP A 139 12.76 4.57 3.89
CA ASP A 139 13.83 4.09 4.76
C ASP A 139 15.20 4.57 4.28
N ASP A 140 15.42 4.61 2.96
CA ASP A 140 16.60 5.24 2.36
C ASP A 140 16.65 6.74 2.71
N PHE A 141 15.50 7.43 2.66
CA PHE A 141 15.43 8.87 2.94
C PHE A 141 15.81 9.17 4.40
N LYS A 142 15.32 8.37 5.35
CA LYS A 142 15.67 8.48 6.77
C LYS A 142 17.18 8.33 7.02
N VAL A 143 17.87 7.55 6.20
CA VAL A 143 19.32 7.36 6.31
C VAL A 143 20.10 8.49 5.64
N ALA A 144 19.70 8.89 4.43
CA ALA A 144 20.46 9.80 3.58
C ALA A 144 20.21 11.29 3.90
N ALA A 145 19.00 11.67 4.32
CA ALA A 145 18.67 13.07 4.59
C ALA A 145 19.53 13.69 5.71
N PRO A 146 19.78 13.02 6.86
CA PRO A 146 20.62 13.58 7.93
C PRO A 146 22.08 13.83 7.53
N THR A 147 22.60 13.14 6.50
CA THR A 147 23.97 13.31 5.99
C THR A 147 24.06 14.28 4.81
N GLY A 148 22.92 14.84 4.36
CA GLY A 148 22.85 15.72 3.19
C GLY A 148 22.93 14.97 1.86
N GLU A 149 22.74 13.66 1.85
CA GLU A 149 22.75 12.81 0.66
C GLU A 149 21.32 12.44 0.18
N GLY A 150 20.30 12.86 0.92
CA GLY A 150 18.89 12.74 0.52
C GLY A 150 18.52 13.69 -0.62
N PRO A 151 17.38 13.45 -1.30
CA PRO A 151 16.87 14.34 -2.33
C PRO A 151 16.21 15.57 -1.70
N ASP A 152 15.94 16.58 -2.53
CA ASP A 152 15.11 17.73 -2.16
C ASP A 152 13.63 17.35 -2.04
N ILE A 153 13.16 16.39 -2.86
CA ILE A 153 11.77 15.94 -2.91
C ILE A 153 11.72 14.41 -2.92
N ILE A 154 10.82 13.83 -2.13
CA ILE A 154 10.43 12.42 -2.24
C ILE A 154 8.99 12.31 -2.72
N ILE A 155 8.71 11.30 -3.56
CA ILE A 155 7.34 10.90 -3.90
C ILE A 155 7.01 9.67 -3.06
N GLY A 156 5.95 9.77 -2.25
CA GLY A 156 5.64 8.76 -1.24
C GLY A 156 4.18 8.77 -0.80
N ALA A 157 3.84 7.79 0.04
CA ALA A 157 2.52 7.70 0.65
C ALA A 157 2.41 8.57 1.91
N HIS A 158 1.19 9.00 2.21
CA HIS A 158 0.91 9.94 3.29
C HIS A 158 1.11 9.34 4.69
N ASP A 159 1.02 8.02 4.85
CA ASP A 159 1.22 7.33 6.13
C ASP A 159 2.66 7.43 6.65
N TRP A 160 3.61 7.84 5.81
CA TRP A 160 5.01 8.10 6.22
C TRP A 160 5.13 9.42 7.00
N LEU A 161 4.15 10.30 6.87
CA LEU A 161 4.21 11.68 7.32
C LEU A 161 4.58 11.82 8.79
N GLY A 162 3.86 11.13 9.69
CA GLY A 162 4.05 11.31 11.12
C GLY A 162 5.48 10.97 11.56
N GLU A 163 6.03 9.86 11.07
CA GLU A 163 7.41 9.48 11.36
C GLU A 163 8.43 10.46 10.77
N LEU A 164 8.25 10.89 9.53
CA LEU A 164 9.21 11.77 8.87
C LEU A 164 9.19 13.20 9.47
N VAL A 165 8.02 13.68 9.90
CA VAL A 165 7.90 14.97 10.60
C VAL A 165 8.52 14.92 11.99
N GLU A 166 8.22 13.90 12.79
CA GLU A 166 8.80 13.74 14.13
C GLU A 166 10.33 13.58 14.09
N ASN A 167 10.87 12.98 13.03
CA ASN A 167 12.32 12.89 12.80
C ASN A 167 12.94 14.19 12.24
N GLY A 168 12.14 15.24 11.99
CA GLY A 168 12.60 16.52 11.46
C GLY A 168 13.08 16.47 10.01
N LEU A 169 12.58 15.53 9.22
CA LEU A 169 13.05 15.26 7.85
C LEU A 169 12.21 15.96 6.77
N LEU A 170 11.03 16.49 7.11
CA LEU A 170 10.16 17.19 6.16
C LEU A 170 10.01 18.66 6.54
N ALA A 171 10.03 19.51 5.51
CA ALA A 171 9.74 20.92 5.64
C ALA A 171 8.23 21.19 5.49
N GLU A 172 7.73 22.17 6.23
CA GLU A 172 6.38 22.71 6.02
C GLU A 172 6.27 23.33 4.62
N ILE A 173 5.13 23.13 3.96
CA ILE A 173 4.85 23.70 2.65
C ILE A 173 3.55 24.51 2.67
N SER A 174 3.34 25.30 1.62
CA SER A 174 2.06 25.96 1.34
C SER A 174 1.66 25.72 -0.10
N LEU A 175 0.39 25.36 -0.32
CA LEU A 175 -0.22 25.27 -1.66
C LEU A 175 -0.58 26.65 -2.21
N GLY A 176 -0.54 27.70 -1.37
CA GLY A 176 -0.94 29.05 -1.71
C GLY A 176 -2.36 29.10 -2.30
N ASP A 177 -2.53 29.91 -3.34
CA ASP A 177 -3.82 30.10 -4.04
C ASP A 177 -4.32 28.84 -4.77
N LYS A 178 -3.55 27.74 -4.78
CA LYS A 178 -3.94 26.48 -5.42
C LYS A 178 -4.65 25.52 -4.47
N GLN A 179 -4.74 25.81 -3.16
CA GLN A 179 -5.30 24.88 -2.19
C GLN A 179 -6.71 24.38 -2.56
N ASP A 180 -7.56 25.27 -3.07
CA ASP A 180 -8.94 24.95 -3.46
C ASP A 180 -9.05 24.07 -4.73
N GLN A 181 -7.92 23.76 -5.38
CA GLN A 181 -7.85 22.85 -6.52
C GLN A 181 -7.68 21.38 -6.09
N PHE A 182 -7.40 21.13 -4.81
CA PHE A 182 -7.18 19.79 -4.27
C PHE A 182 -8.40 19.29 -3.50
N LEU A 183 -8.58 17.97 -3.47
CA LEU A 183 -9.58 17.35 -2.60
C LEU A 183 -9.22 17.61 -1.14
N PRO A 184 -10.15 18.12 -0.31
CA PRO A 184 -9.87 18.43 1.10
C PRO A 184 -9.32 17.24 1.88
N ALA A 185 -9.83 16.02 1.63
CA ALA A 185 -9.36 14.80 2.27
C ALA A 185 -7.90 14.47 1.91
N ALA A 186 -7.48 14.73 0.66
CA ALA A 186 -6.12 14.48 0.21
C ALA A 186 -5.13 15.48 0.81
N VAL A 187 -5.54 16.75 0.97
CA VAL A 187 -4.74 17.75 1.69
C VAL A 187 -4.61 17.35 3.16
N GLN A 188 -5.73 16.99 3.80
CA GLN A 188 -5.75 16.58 5.21
C GLN A 188 -4.85 15.38 5.51
N ALA A 189 -4.71 14.45 4.55
CA ALA A 189 -3.81 13.30 4.68
C ALA A 189 -2.32 13.70 4.81
N PHE A 190 -1.93 14.87 4.30
CA PHE A 190 -0.58 15.43 4.40
C PHE A 190 -0.43 16.50 5.51
N VAL A 191 -1.43 16.63 6.39
CA VAL A 191 -1.39 17.54 7.54
C VAL A 191 -0.98 16.78 8.81
N TYR A 192 0.04 17.31 9.50
CA TYR A 192 0.48 16.82 10.81
C TYR A 192 0.58 18.02 11.77
N ASP A 193 0.03 17.88 12.98
CA ASP A 193 -0.04 18.95 14.00
C ASP A 193 -0.51 20.32 13.43
N GLY A 194 -1.53 20.28 12.57
CA GLY A 194 -2.13 21.47 11.95
C GLY A 194 -1.32 22.11 10.82
N LYS A 195 -0.21 21.50 10.39
CA LYS A 195 0.66 22.02 9.33
C LYS A 195 0.75 21.07 8.14
N LEU A 196 0.87 21.62 6.94
CA LEU A 196 0.94 20.86 5.70
C LEU A 196 2.40 20.55 5.33
N TYR A 197 2.69 19.31 4.97
CA TYR A 197 4.05 18.83 4.65
C TYR A 197 4.17 18.17 3.28
N GLY A 198 3.06 18.05 2.53
CA GLY A 198 3.06 17.38 1.24
C GLY A 198 1.99 17.94 0.31
N MET A 199 2.29 17.91 -0.98
CA MET A 199 1.35 18.27 -2.04
C MET A 199 0.72 17.00 -2.61
N PRO A 200 -0.58 16.75 -2.39
CA PRO A 200 -1.23 15.58 -2.95
C PRO A 200 -1.35 15.71 -4.48
N TYR A 201 -1.02 14.67 -5.23
CA TYR A 201 -1.23 14.63 -6.68
C TYR A 201 -2.17 13.50 -7.12
N ALA A 202 -2.34 12.48 -6.29
CA ALA A 202 -3.21 11.34 -6.52
C ALA A 202 -3.81 10.84 -5.21
N THR A 203 -4.99 10.22 -5.32
CA THR A 203 -5.60 9.39 -4.29
C THR A 203 -5.77 7.99 -4.85
N GLU A 204 -5.50 6.97 -4.06
CA GLU A 204 -5.69 5.58 -4.46
C GLU A 204 -6.40 4.80 -3.35
N ASN A 205 -7.05 3.71 -3.76
CA ASN A 205 -7.62 2.72 -2.88
C ASN A 205 -7.53 1.36 -3.56
N VAL A 206 -7.49 0.30 -2.77
CA VAL A 206 -7.72 -1.05 -3.30
C VAL A 206 -9.20 -1.20 -3.69
N ALA A 207 -9.44 -2.02 -4.71
CA ALA A 207 -10.77 -2.32 -5.21
C ALA A 207 -10.98 -3.83 -5.27
N PHE A 208 -12.23 -4.29 -5.09
CA PHE A 208 -12.61 -5.66 -5.37
C PHE A 208 -12.85 -5.80 -6.88
N VAL A 209 -11.87 -6.38 -7.58
CA VAL A 209 -11.91 -6.57 -9.04
C VAL A 209 -12.26 -8.03 -9.34
N TYR A 210 -13.14 -8.25 -10.32
CA TYR A 210 -13.59 -9.59 -10.73
C TYR A 210 -13.60 -9.73 -12.26
N ASN A 211 -13.48 -10.96 -12.75
CA ASN A 211 -13.67 -11.28 -14.15
C ASN A 211 -15.17 -11.60 -14.41
N PRO A 212 -15.89 -10.79 -15.22
CA PRO A 212 -17.32 -10.99 -15.48
C PRO A 212 -17.63 -12.24 -16.33
N GLU A 213 -16.65 -12.84 -17.00
CA GLU A 213 -16.80 -14.13 -17.69
C GLU A 213 -16.86 -15.31 -16.72
N ILE A 214 -16.34 -15.15 -15.50
CA ILE A 214 -16.30 -16.18 -14.46
C ILE A 214 -17.36 -15.90 -13.38
N VAL A 215 -17.51 -14.64 -12.97
CA VAL A 215 -18.43 -14.21 -11.90
C VAL A 215 -19.54 -13.36 -12.50
N THR A 216 -20.70 -13.96 -12.74
CA THR A 216 -21.88 -13.29 -13.33
C THR A 216 -22.74 -12.57 -12.29
N GLU A 217 -22.77 -13.05 -11.05
CA GLU A 217 -23.40 -12.40 -9.91
C GLU A 217 -22.31 -11.96 -8.92
N VAL A 218 -22.13 -10.64 -8.78
CA VAL A 218 -21.07 -10.07 -7.94
C VAL A 218 -21.39 -10.34 -6.47
N PRO A 219 -20.50 -10.98 -5.69
CA PRO A 219 -20.72 -11.21 -4.27
C PRO A 219 -20.76 -9.87 -3.52
N THR A 220 -21.75 -9.72 -2.63
CA THR A 220 -21.92 -8.53 -1.78
C THR A 220 -21.43 -8.74 -0.35
N THR A 221 -20.98 -9.94 -0.01
CA THR A 221 -20.45 -10.30 1.32
C THR A 221 -19.22 -11.20 1.20
N TRP A 222 -18.32 -11.15 2.20
CA TRP A 222 -17.16 -12.04 2.27
C TRP A 222 -17.52 -13.52 2.41
N THR A 223 -18.70 -13.83 2.97
CA THR A 223 -19.26 -15.20 2.96
C THR A 223 -19.57 -15.64 1.53
N GLN A 224 -20.19 -14.79 0.72
CA GLN A 224 -20.46 -15.10 -0.69
C GLN A 224 -19.17 -15.20 -1.51
N VAL A 225 -18.15 -14.37 -1.24
CA VAL A 225 -16.82 -14.50 -1.89
C VAL A 225 -16.25 -15.91 -1.68
N LYS A 226 -16.35 -16.44 -0.46
CA LYS A 226 -15.90 -17.81 -0.14
C LYS A 226 -16.70 -18.86 -0.91
N GLU A 227 -18.03 -18.77 -0.93
CA GLU A 227 -18.87 -19.74 -1.65
C GLU A 227 -18.65 -19.69 -3.17
N VAL A 228 -18.54 -18.50 -3.76
CA VAL A 228 -18.19 -18.32 -5.17
C VAL A 228 -16.80 -18.90 -5.47
N SER A 229 -15.83 -18.67 -4.58
CA SER A 229 -14.47 -19.22 -4.75
C SER A 229 -14.45 -20.74 -4.73
N LYS A 230 -15.27 -21.34 -3.88
CA LYS A 230 -15.47 -22.79 -3.81
C LYS A 230 -16.10 -23.33 -5.09
N GLN A 231 -17.13 -22.65 -5.61
CA GLN A 231 -17.80 -23.06 -6.85
C GLN A 231 -16.86 -22.99 -8.05
N ILE A 232 -16.15 -21.87 -8.23
CA ILE A 232 -15.16 -21.68 -9.32
C ILE A 232 -14.13 -22.81 -9.35
N LYS A 233 -13.62 -23.20 -8.18
CA LYS A 233 -12.65 -24.29 -8.07
C LYS A 233 -13.28 -25.66 -8.35
N ALA A 234 -14.49 -25.91 -7.86
CA ALA A 234 -15.21 -27.17 -8.08
C ALA A 234 -15.55 -27.40 -9.55
N ASP A 235 -15.90 -26.33 -10.28
CA ASP A 235 -16.20 -26.37 -11.70
C ASP A 235 -14.94 -26.44 -12.58
N GLY A 236 -13.76 -26.23 -11.99
CA GLY A 236 -12.49 -26.20 -12.71
C GLY A 236 -12.32 -24.98 -13.61
N THR A 237 -13.14 -23.93 -13.42
CA THR A 237 -13.11 -22.70 -14.23
C THR A 237 -11.81 -21.92 -14.02
N ALA A 238 -11.28 -21.92 -12.80
CA ALA A 238 -9.99 -21.35 -12.46
C ALA A 238 -9.36 -22.11 -11.28
N ASN A 239 -8.03 -22.00 -11.14
CA ASN A 239 -7.30 -22.61 -10.02
C ASN A 239 -7.70 -22.00 -8.67
N GLN A 240 -8.09 -20.73 -8.66
CA GLN A 240 -8.50 -19.96 -7.48
C GLN A 240 -9.64 -19.02 -7.87
N GLY A 241 -10.65 -18.89 -7.01
CA GLY A 241 -11.74 -17.94 -7.22
C GLY A 241 -11.57 -16.61 -6.47
N PHE A 242 -10.60 -16.54 -5.56
CA PHE A 242 -10.18 -15.31 -4.89
C PHE A 242 -8.67 -15.30 -4.73
N ILE A 243 -8.06 -14.12 -4.92
CA ILE A 243 -6.64 -13.86 -4.72
C ILE A 243 -6.48 -12.51 -4.00
N ILE A 244 -5.44 -12.41 -3.18
CA ILE A 244 -5.10 -11.22 -2.41
C ILE A 244 -3.58 -11.18 -2.22
N GLN A 245 -2.98 -9.98 -2.24
CA GLN A 245 -1.56 -9.84 -2.00
C GLN A 245 -1.19 -10.37 -0.61
N GLU A 246 -0.25 -11.31 -0.58
CA GLU A 246 0.13 -12.02 0.64
C GLU A 246 1.14 -11.23 1.47
N ASN A 247 1.12 -11.46 2.79
CA ASN A 247 1.97 -10.76 3.75
C ASN A 247 1.86 -9.23 3.66
N ASP A 248 0.69 -8.74 3.23
CA ASP A 248 0.44 -7.33 2.98
C ASP A 248 -0.80 -6.84 3.76
N PRO A 249 -0.59 -6.17 4.91
CA PRO A 249 -1.67 -5.57 5.68
C PRO A 249 -2.52 -4.56 4.90
N TYR A 250 -1.96 -3.88 3.89
CA TYR A 250 -2.69 -2.88 3.10
C TYR A 250 -3.85 -3.50 2.32
N HIS A 251 -3.59 -4.60 1.61
CA HIS A 251 -4.63 -5.32 0.87
C HIS A 251 -5.59 -6.09 1.78
N PHE A 252 -5.16 -6.47 2.98
CA PHE A 252 -6.02 -7.13 3.98
C PHE A 252 -6.93 -6.15 4.73
N PHE A 253 -6.55 -4.88 4.83
CA PHE A 253 -7.26 -3.87 5.62
C PHE A 253 -8.77 -3.71 5.30
N PRO A 254 -9.23 -3.75 4.03
CA PRO A 254 -10.66 -3.71 3.72
C PRO A 254 -11.44 -4.93 4.23
N ILE A 255 -10.81 -6.11 4.27
CA ILE A 255 -11.42 -7.31 4.84
C ILE A 255 -11.50 -7.13 6.36
N MET A 256 -10.40 -6.72 6.99
CA MET A 256 -10.34 -6.46 8.43
C MET A 256 -11.46 -5.50 8.88
N THR A 257 -11.59 -4.37 8.20
CA THR A 257 -12.61 -3.35 8.52
C THR A 257 -14.03 -3.78 8.18
N ALA A 258 -14.24 -4.60 7.14
CA ALA A 258 -15.55 -5.16 6.83
C ALA A 258 -16.09 -6.11 7.92
N PHE A 259 -15.20 -6.72 8.72
CA PHE A 259 -15.56 -7.52 9.89
C PHE A 259 -15.61 -6.68 11.18
N GLY A 260 -15.42 -5.37 11.11
CA GLY A 260 -15.44 -4.45 12.25
C GLY A 260 -14.08 -4.27 12.94
N GLY A 261 -13.00 -4.76 12.35
CA GLY A 261 -11.64 -4.51 12.83
C GLY A 261 -11.16 -3.10 12.51
N TYR A 262 -10.12 -2.64 13.21
CA TYR A 262 -9.50 -1.32 13.05
C TYR A 262 -8.02 -1.34 13.48
N VAL A 263 -7.24 -0.31 13.16
CA VAL A 263 -5.83 -0.20 13.63
C VAL A 263 -5.78 0.58 14.94
N PHE A 264 -6.18 1.85 14.89
CA PHE A 264 -6.29 2.73 16.05
C PHE A 264 -7.73 3.22 16.18
N GLY A 265 -8.25 3.28 17.41
CA GLY A 265 -9.59 3.80 17.68
C GLY A 265 -9.73 5.25 17.20
N LEU A 266 -10.82 5.57 16.52
CA LEU A 266 -11.09 6.93 16.05
C LEU A 266 -11.93 7.69 17.08
N THR A 267 -11.48 8.88 17.45
CA THR A 267 -12.18 9.80 18.35
C THR A 267 -12.47 11.12 17.64
N ASP A 268 -13.25 12.00 18.26
CA ASP A 268 -13.47 13.38 17.77
C ASP A 268 -12.17 14.20 17.65
N GLN A 269 -11.10 13.78 18.34
CA GLN A 269 -9.78 14.42 18.31
C GLN A 269 -8.80 13.74 17.34
N GLY A 270 -9.24 12.72 16.59
CA GLY A 270 -8.41 11.91 15.71
C GLY A 270 -8.14 10.51 16.28
N TYR A 271 -7.13 9.84 15.73
CA TYR A 271 -6.77 8.48 16.13
C TYR A 271 -6.16 8.44 17.54
N ASN A 272 -6.62 7.50 18.37
CA ASN A 272 -6.07 7.21 19.69
C ASN A 272 -5.02 6.08 19.59
N PRO A 273 -3.72 6.37 19.80
CA PRO A 273 -2.68 5.35 19.69
C PRO A 273 -2.73 4.29 20.81
N GLU A 274 -3.43 4.56 21.91
CA GLU A 274 -3.58 3.63 23.04
C GLU A 274 -4.75 2.65 22.85
N ASP A 275 -5.66 2.92 21.92
CA ASP A 275 -6.75 2.02 21.53
C ASP A 275 -6.36 1.26 20.26
N ILE A 276 -5.69 0.13 20.45
CA ILE A 276 -5.16 -0.70 19.37
C ILE A 276 -6.19 -1.79 19.04
N GLY A 277 -6.68 -1.80 17.79
CA GLY A 277 -7.73 -2.71 17.33
C GLY A 277 -7.26 -3.91 16.51
N ILE A 278 -5.95 -4.11 16.37
CA ILE A 278 -5.39 -5.16 15.50
C ILE A 278 -5.76 -6.59 15.95
N ASP A 279 -6.10 -6.76 17.23
CA ASP A 279 -6.60 -8.00 17.84
C ASP A 279 -8.05 -7.88 18.35
N SER A 280 -8.79 -6.86 17.89
CA SER A 280 -10.22 -6.73 18.18
C SER A 280 -11.02 -7.93 17.65
N GLU A 281 -12.24 -8.13 18.15
CA GLU A 281 -13.12 -9.22 17.71
C GLU A 281 -13.30 -9.24 16.18
N GLY A 282 -13.44 -8.07 15.55
CA GLY A 282 -13.55 -7.94 14.10
C GLY A 282 -12.27 -8.29 13.35
N SER A 283 -11.11 -7.85 13.85
CA SER A 283 -9.81 -8.20 13.28
C SER A 283 -9.53 -9.70 13.36
N ILE A 284 -9.85 -10.33 14.50
CA ILE A 284 -9.76 -11.80 14.68
C ILE A 284 -10.73 -12.52 13.74
N ALA A 285 -11.96 -12.03 13.58
CA ALA A 285 -12.94 -12.63 12.69
C ALA A 285 -12.49 -12.58 11.22
N ALA A 286 -11.94 -11.46 10.75
CA ALA A 286 -11.35 -11.34 9.43
C ALA A 286 -10.16 -12.29 9.23
N ALA A 287 -9.25 -12.37 10.20
CA ALA A 287 -8.10 -13.25 10.14
C ALA A 287 -8.55 -14.74 10.12
N THR A 288 -9.58 -15.09 10.88
CA THR A 288 -10.19 -16.43 10.89
C THR A 288 -10.84 -16.75 9.55
N TRP A 289 -11.52 -15.78 8.92
CA TRP A 289 -12.07 -15.95 7.59
C TRP A 289 -10.96 -16.23 6.56
N LEU A 290 -9.89 -15.45 6.57
CA LEU A 290 -8.75 -15.63 5.65
C LEU A 290 -8.04 -16.97 5.88
N ASP A 291 -7.81 -17.36 7.14
CA ASP A 291 -7.27 -18.69 7.49
C ASP A 291 -8.16 -19.83 6.98
N SER A 292 -9.49 -19.67 7.05
CA SER A 292 -10.42 -20.66 6.48
C SER A 292 -10.30 -20.77 4.96
N MET A 293 -10.06 -19.67 4.24
CA MET A 293 -9.84 -19.69 2.79
C MET A 293 -8.60 -20.53 2.44
N TYR A 294 -7.53 -20.41 3.22
CA TYR A 294 -6.32 -21.23 3.03
C TYR A 294 -6.53 -22.70 3.39
N LYS A 295 -7.11 -23.00 4.56
CA LYS A 295 -7.30 -24.38 5.04
C LYS A 295 -8.24 -25.20 4.16
N GLU A 296 -9.23 -24.54 3.57
CA GLU A 296 -10.17 -25.17 2.63
C GLU A 296 -9.65 -25.15 1.18
N GLY A 297 -8.48 -24.54 0.95
CA GLY A 297 -7.80 -24.50 -0.34
C GLY A 297 -8.44 -23.55 -1.35
N HIS A 298 -9.25 -22.59 -0.92
CA HIS A 298 -9.83 -21.55 -1.77
C HIS A 298 -8.85 -20.39 -2.03
N LEU A 299 -7.81 -20.28 -1.20
CA LEU A 299 -6.64 -19.45 -1.40
C LEU A 299 -5.38 -20.32 -1.23
N THR A 300 -4.35 -20.07 -2.02
CA THR A 300 -3.12 -20.89 -2.07
C THR A 300 -1.94 -19.98 -1.83
N PRO A 301 -1.06 -20.28 -0.84
CA PRO A 301 0.11 -19.46 -0.57
C PRO A 301 1.05 -19.37 -1.78
N GLY A 302 1.65 -18.21 -1.98
CA GLY A 302 2.56 -17.94 -3.10
C GLY A 302 1.87 -17.94 -4.47
N ALA A 303 0.54 -17.85 -4.52
CA ALA A 303 -0.15 -17.64 -5.78
C ALA A 303 0.29 -16.28 -6.36
N ALA A 304 1.10 -16.33 -7.43
CA ALA A 304 1.65 -15.15 -8.03
C ALA A 304 0.52 -14.23 -8.53
N ILE A 305 0.35 -13.08 -7.88
CA ILE A 305 -0.50 -12.01 -8.39
C ILE A 305 0.28 -11.29 -9.48
N ASN A 306 -0.10 -11.57 -10.72
CA ASN A 306 0.43 -10.90 -11.90
C ASN A 306 -0.57 -9.88 -12.49
N TYR A 307 -1.71 -9.67 -11.80
CA TYR A 307 -2.82 -8.81 -12.22
C TYR A 307 -3.49 -9.21 -13.54
N ASP A 308 -3.21 -10.42 -14.07
CA ASP A 308 -3.96 -10.97 -15.21
C ASP A 308 -5.26 -11.60 -14.70
N LEU A 309 -6.39 -11.03 -15.11
CA LEU A 309 -7.72 -11.49 -14.75
C LEU A 309 -8.27 -12.54 -15.73
N ARG A 310 -7.53 -12.87 -16.79
CA ARG A 310 -7.96 -13.87 -17.76
C ARG A 310 -7.84 -15.27 -17.18
N PRO A 311 -8.72 -16.22 -17.58
CA PRO A 311 -8.53 -17.61 -17.24
C PRO A 311 -7.16 -18.04 -17.75
N SER A 312 -6.28 -18.47 -16.84
CA SER A 312 -5.04 -19.11 -17.26
C SER A 312 -5.45 -20.33 -18.08
N THR A 313 -5.16 -20.35 -19.38
CA THR A 313 -5.38 -21.54 -20.19
C THR A 313 -4.61 -22.66 -19.51
N MET A 314 -5.33 -23.65 -18.96
CA MET A 314 -4.69 -24.84 -18.40
C MET A 314 -3.96 -25.55 -19.54
N THR A 315 -2.64 -25.37 -19.61
CA THR A 315 -1.73 -26.25 -20.34
C THR A 315 -1.07 -27.20 -19.36
#